data_AF-A0A1H2RPH7-F1
#
_entry.id   AF-A0A1H2RPH7-F1
#
_cell.length_a   1.000
_cell.length_b   1.000
_cell.length_c   1.000
_cell.angle_alpha   90.00
_cell.angle_beta   90.00
_cell.angle_gamma   90.00
#
_symmetry.space_group_name_H-M   'P 1'
#
loop_
_entity.id
_entity.type
_entity.pdbx_description
1 polymer ?
#
loop_
_entity_poly.entity_id
_entity_poly.type
_entity_poly.pdbx_seq_one_letter_code
_entity_poly.pdbx_strand_id
1 'polypeptide(L)' 'MSGDGGGYRAAVLSSGFVGFGMGATPTAIANMTAVAKRFGPSPMAFVVLPLVSAFFVDPANAFAIRFFLTL' A
#
# COMPACT_ATOMS: atom_id res chain seq x y z
N MET A 1 -17.71 -9.23 -11.81
CA MET A 1 -16.66 -10.28 -11.87
C MET A 1 -16.21 -10.34 -13.31
N SER A 2 -15.04 -9.79 -13.63
CA SER A 2 -14.50 -9.81 -15.00
C SER A 2 -13.02 -10.17 -14.97
N GLY A 3 -12.71 -11.36 -15.49
CA GLY A 3 -11.54 -11.60 -16.33
C GLY A 3 -10.22 -11.91 -15.65
N ASP A 4 -9.51 -10.89 -15.17
CA ASP A 4 -8.06 -10.98 -15.07
C ASP A 4 -7.57 -10.82 -13.64
N GLY A 5 -6.77 -11.77 -13.16
CA GLY A 5 -6.13 -11.70 -11.84
C GLY A 5 -5.31 -10.41 -11.62
N GLY A 6 -4.93 -9.70 -12.69
CA GLY A 6 -4.35 -8.36 -12.65
C GLY A 6 -5.32 -7.28 -12.16
N GLY A 7 -6.57 -7.27 -12.62
CA GLY A 7 -7.59 -6.32 -12.19
C GLY A 7 -7.95 -6.50 -10.71
N TYR A 8 -7.99 -7.75 -10.25
CA TYR A 8 -8.21 -8.05 -8.83
C TYR A 8 -7.06 -7.55 -7.95
N ARG A 9 -5.81 -7.83 -8.35
CA ARG A 9 -4.61 -7.34 -7.64
C ARG A 9 -4.56 -5.81 -7.61
N ALA A 10 -4.90 -5.16 -8.72
CA ALA A 10 -4.96 -3.70 -8.79
C ALA A 10 -6.05 -3.14 -7.87
N ALA A 11 -7.22 -3.77 -7.79
CA ALA A 11 -8.28 -3.37 -6.88
C ALA A 11 -7.84 -3.47 -5.40
N VAL A 12 -7.22 -4.59 -5.00
CA VAL A 12 -6.68 -4.77 -3.64
C VAL A 12 -5.56 -3.78 -3.36
N LEU A 13 -4.65 -3.53 -4.31
CA LEU A 13 -3.60 -2.51 -4.18
C LEU A 13 -4.17 -1.11 -4.01
N SER A 14 -5.18 -0.74 -4.81
CA SER A 14 -5.82 0.58 -4.74
C SER A 14 -6.54 0.79 -3.41
N SER A 15 -7.23 -0.23 -2.87
CA SER A 15 -7.87 -0.13 -1.56
C SER A 15 -6.84 0.00 -0.43
N GLY A 16 -5.74 -0.73 -0.53
CA GLY A 16 -4.61 -0.61 0.38
C GLY A 16 -3.97 0.78 0.33
N PHE A 17 -3.74 1.33 -0.86
CA PHE A 17 -3.10 2.64 -1.02
C PHE A 17 -3.96 3.78 -0.47
N VAL A 18 -5.27 3.73 -0.71
CA VAL A 18 -6.24 4.67 -0.10
C VAL A 18 -6.25 4.53 1.42
N GLY A 19 -6.23 3.30 1.95
CA GLY A 19 -6.14 3.04 3.38
C GLY A 19 -4.81 3.47 4.00
N PHE A 20 -3.72 3.48 3.23
CA PHE A 20 -2.42 3.98 3.65
C PHE A 20 -2.45 5.50 3.80
N GLY A 21 -3.00 6.21 2.81
CA GLY A 21 -3.11 7.68 2.82
C GLY A 21 -4.03 8.25 3.89
N MET A 22 -5.02 7.49 4.35
CA MET A 22 -5.96 7.91 5.41
C MET A 22 -5.38 7.82 6.84
N GLY A 23 -4.24 7.16 7.04
CA GLY A 23 -3.70 6.92 8.37
C GLY A 23 -2.28 6.38 8.34
N ALA A 24 -2.13 5.07 8.14
CA ALA A 24 -0.83 4.38 8.05
C ALA A 24 -0.97 2.96 7.47
N THR A 25 0.12 2.19 7.45
CA THR A 25 0.15 0.77 7.06
C THR A 25 -0.96 -0.12 7.67
N PRO A 26 -1.34 -0.03 8.97
CA PRO A 26 -2.40 -0.87 9.53
C PRO A 26 -3.79 -0.60 8.92
N THR A 27 -4.12 0.65 8.58
CA THR A 27 -5.38 0.98 7.88
C THR A 27 -5.37 0.47 6.45
N ALA A 28 -4.21 0.51 5.78
CA ALA A 28 -4.02 -0.10 4.47
C ALA A 28 -4.26 -1.62 4.48
N ILE A 29 -3.67 -2.31 5.45
CA ILE A 29 -3.83 -3.76 5.67
C ILE A 29 -5.29 -4.09 5.97
N ALA A 30 -5.97 -3.31 6.81
CA ALA A 30 -7.39 -3.50 7.10
C ALA A 30 -8.26 -3.37 5.83
N ASN A 31 -8.00 -2.37 5.00
CA ASN A 31 -8.72 -2.18 3.73
C ASN A 31 -8.47 -3.31 2.73
N MET A 32 -7.21 -3.72 2.56
CA MET A 32 -6.85 -4.86 1.71
C MET A 32 -7.50 -6.16 2.21
N THR A 33 -7.56 -6.36 3.52
CA THR A 33 -8.19 -7.53 4.14
C THR A 33 -9.71 -7.54 3.96
N ALA A 34 -10.36 -6.37 4.03
CA ALA A 34 -11.80 -6.25 3.77
C ALA A 34 -12.14 -6.61 2.32
N VAL A 35 -11.34 -6.18 1.34
CA VAL A 35 -11.50 -6.57 -0.07
C VAL A 35 -11.19 -8.05 -0.26
N ALA A 36 -10.11 -8.56 0.36
CA ALA A 36 -9.72 -9.97 0.30
C ALA A 36 -10.75 -10.92 0.91
N LYS A 37 -11.46 -10.52 1.97
CA LYS A 37 -12.57 -11.31 2.53
C LYS A 37 -13.74 -11.48 1.58
N ARG A 38 -13.95 -10.54 0.65
CA ARG A 38 -15.09 -10.51 -0.27
C ARG A 38 -14.79 -11.18 -1.62
N PHE A 39 -13.53 -11.21 -2.03
CA PHE A 39 -13.11 -11.65 -3.37
C PHE A 39 -11.96 -12.69 -3.38
N GLY A 40 -11.41 -13.07 -2.22
CA GLY A 40 -10.33 -14.06 -2.07
C GLY A 40 -8.97 -13.44 -1.73
N PRO A 41 -8.05 -14.13 -1.04
CA PRO A 41 -6.75 -13.54 -0.66
C PRO A 41 -5.87 -13.22 -1.88
N SER A 42 -5.19 -12.07 -1.85
CA SER A 42 -4.22 -11.64 -2.87
C SER A 42 -2.83 -11.41 -2.26
N PRO A 43 -2.05 -12.48 -1.98
CA PRO A 43 -0.77 -12.36 -1.27
C PRO A 43 0.23 -11.46 -1.98
N MET A 44 0.24 -11.42 -3.31
CA MET A 44 1.12 -10.52 -4.05
C MET A 44 0.79 -9.04 -3.83
N ALA A 45 -0.48 -8.66 -3.65
CA ALA A 45 -0.83 -7.27 -3.33
C ALA A 45 -0.32 -6.85 -1.94
N PHE A 46 -0.38 -7.77 -0.97
CA PHE A 46 0.14 -7.56 0.39
C PHE A 46 1.66 -7.44 0.48
N VAL A 47 2.40 -7.97 -0.50
CA VAL A 47 3.86 -7.83 -0.59
C VAL A 47 4.26 -6.57 -1.36
N VAL A 48 3.54 -6.25 -2.45
CA VAL A 48 3.84 -5.08 -3.28
C VAL A 48 3.58 -3.77 -2.53
N LEU A 49 2.51 -3.68 -1.74
CA LEU A 49 2.19 -2.48 -0.97
C LEU A 49 3.33 -2.04 -0.02
N PRO A 50 3.84 -2.91 0.89
CA PRO A 50 4.94 -2.56 1.76
C PRO A 50 6.23 -2.24 0.98
N LEU A 51 6.55 -2.98 -0.09
CA LEU A 51 7.70 -2.70 -0.96
C LEU A 51 7.64 -1.29 -1.56
N VAL A 52 6.49 -0.91 -2.12
CA VAL A 52 6.29 0.44 -2.68
C VAL A 52 6.33 1.50 -1.58
N SER A 53 5.72 1.23 -0.42
CA SER A 53 5.75 2.18 0.70
C SER A 53 7.16 2.39 1.27
N ALA A 54 7.96 1.33 1.41
CA ALA A 54 9.35 1.44 1.86
C ALA A 54 10.19 2.27 0.88
N PHE A 55 10.03 2.00 -0.43
CA PHE A 55 10.71 2.74 -1.48
C PHE A 55 10.36 4.24 -1.51
N PHE A 56 9.16 4.62 -1.08
CA PHE A 56 8.76 6.03 -0.93
C PHE A 56 9.25 6.66 0.38
N VAL A 57 9.27 5.89 1.47
CA VAL A 57 9.70 6.36 2.78
C VAL A 57 11.20 6.64 2.83
N ASP A 58 12.03 5.83 2.15
CA ASP A 58 13.48 6.01 2.13
C ASP A 58 13.94 7.40 1.65
N PRO A 59 13.54 7.88 0.44
CA PRO A 59 13.89 9.22 -0.02
C PRO A 59 13.18 10.32 0.76
N ALA A 60 11.94 10.11 1.23
CA ALA A 60 11.23 11.10 2.05
C ALA A 60 11.95 11.33 3.40
N ASN A 61 12.42 10.25 4.03
CA ASN A 61 13.20 10.29 5.27
C ASN A 61 14.58 10.91 5.04
N ALA A 62 15.29 10.53 3.96
CA ALA A 62 16.56 11.14 3.61
C ALA A 62 16.43 12.65 3.35
N PHE A 63 15.36 13.06 2.67
CA PHE A 63 15.03 14.48 2.45
C PHE A 63 14.72 15.20 3.75
N ALA A 64 13.88 14.63 4.63
CA ALA A 64 13.56 15.22 5.92
C ALA A 64 14.80 15.42 6.79
N ILE A 65 15.66 14.40 6.89
CA ILE A 65 16.95 14.50 7.62
C ILE A 65 17.79 15.61 7.02
N ARG A 66 17.99 15.63 5.69
CA ARG A 66 18.78 16.65 5.00
C ARG A 66 18.23 18.05 5.26
N PHE A 67 16.91 18.22 5.23
CA PHE A 67 16.23 19.48 5.48
C PHE A 67 16.46 19.96 6.93
N PHE A 68 16.24 19.10 7.93
CA PHE A 68 16.48 19.43 9.34
C PHE A 68 17.95 19.69 9.67
N LEU A 69 18.89 19.02 8.99
CA LEU A 69 20.33 19.26 9.14
C LEU A 69 20.79 20.58 8.49
N THR A 70 20.04 21.09 7.52
CA THR A 70 20.35 22.33 6.78
C THR A 70 19.59 23.54 7.34
N LEU A 71 18.62 23.31 8.24
CA LEU A 71 17.89 24.34 8.98
C LEU A 71 18.72 24.83 10.18
#